data_AF-A0A837HXX3-F1
#
_entry.id   AF-A0A837HXX3-F1
#
_cell.length_a   1.000
_cell.length_b   1.000
_cell.length_c   1.000
_cell.angle_alpha   90.00
_cell.angle_beta   90.00
_cell.angle_gamma   90.00
#
_symmetry.space_group_name_H-M   'P 1'
#
loop_
_entity.id
_entity.type
_entity.pdbx_description
1 polymer ?
#
loop_
_entity_poly.entity_id
_entity_poly.type
_entity_poly.pdbx_seq_one_letter_code
_entity_poly.pdbx_strand_id
1 'polypeptide(L)'
;MGKSWEEKVKDYCEKYNIPVLYLTETLYEPKVVPMIRGKAFEFSVMMALQEILPRDTWQVDKPMMNAQIGFHDIDVRALHKPTGKVVRVECKLAKKGGHRLFTDGHSEIRVKCMRSRTLGLAKVKEMAPKFNIPEKVLAIHNDQYLSADFDLVISSIGNAFYITDEKTGYFEWGPSQEGENFLRKIGASNKNEFKDFAFRTLYVAKTSDLKIGNNGVICTRAQCRNKKNCGFIPNYPIINFDKKTNKPTNGWISIEKTLGLFEDFIKN
;
A
#
# COMPACT_ATOMS: atom_id res chain seq x y z
N MET A 1 -5.58 -7.25 -37.11
CA MET A 1 -5.80 -6.05 -36.27
C MET A 1 -6.24 -6.54 -34.90
N GLY A 2 -5.64 -6.06 -33.81
CA GLY A 2 -6.05 -6.47 -32.47
C GLY A 2 -7.42 -5.89 -32.11
N LYS A 3 -8.18 -6.57 -31.23
CA LYS A 3 -9.45 -6.07 -30.72
C LYS A 3 -9.31 -4.66 -30.13
N SER A 4 -10.29 -3.79 -30.38
CA SER A 4 -10.39 -2.48 -29.76
C SER A 4 -10.54 -2.60 -28.23
N TRP A 5 -10.38 -1.51 -27.48
CA TRP A 5 -10.57 -1.57 -26.02
C TRP A 5 -12.05 -1.76 -25.67
N GLU A 6 -12.96 -1.20 -26.47
CA GLU A 6 -14.41 -1.37 -26.35
C GLU A 6 -14.81 -2.84 -26.52
N GLU A 7 -14.28 -3.50 -27.55
CA GLU A 7 -14.50 -4.92 -27.81
C GLU A 7 -13.98 -5.78 -26.65
N LYS A 8 -12.80 -5.47 -26.11
CA LYS A 8 -12.23 -6.18 -24.95
C LYS A 8 -13.08 -5.99 -23.69
N VAL A 9 -13.61 -4.79 -23.46
CA VAL A 9 -14.50 -4.52 -22.33
C VAL A 9 -15.81 -5.27 -22.50
N LYS A 10 -16.36 -5.29 -23.72
CA LYS A 10 -17.59 -6.05 -24.03
C LYS A 10 -17.39 -7.55 -23.82
N ASP A 11 -16.32 -8.12 -24.37
CA ASP A 11 -15.95 -9.53 -24.17
C ASP A 11 -15.79 -9.86 -22.67
N TYR A 12 -15.17 -8.96 -21.91
CA TYR A 12 -15.00 -9.11 -20.47
C TYR A 12 -16.35 -9.13 -19.75
N CYS A 13 -17.22 -8.17 -20.06
CA CYS A 13 -18.56 -8.10 -19.50
C CYS A 13 -19.38 -9.36 -19.81
N GLU A 14 -19.36 -9.83 -21.06
CA GLU A 14 -20.02 -11.07 -21.48
C GLU A 14 -19.46 -12.28 -20.73
N LYS A 15 -18.13 -12.40 -20.66
CA LYS A 15 -17.44 -13.51 -19.97
C LYS A 15 -17.79 -13.60 -18.48
N TYR A 16 -17.98 -12.47 -17.80
CA TYR A 16 -18.24 -12.41 -16.37
C TYR A 16 -19.70 -12.10 -16.01
N ASN A 17 -20.62 -12.14 -16.99
CA ASN A 17 -22.04 -11.84 -16.81
C ASN A 17 -22.30 -10.46 -16.19
N ILE A 18 -21.52 -9.45 -16.59
CA ILE A 18 -21.69 -8.06 -16.16
C ILE A 18 -22.57 -7.35 -17.20
N PRO A 19 -23.73 -6.80 -16.80
CA PRO A 19 -24.56 -6.03 -17.72
C PRO A 19 -23.83 -4.76 -18.18
N VAL A 20 -23.37 -4.74 -19.43
CA VAL A 20 -22.56 -3.62 -19.98
C VAL A 20 -23.28 -2.27 -19.87
N LEU A 21 -24.62 -2.27 -19.96
CA LEU A 21 -25.48 -1.08 -19.80
C LEU A 21 -25.38 -0.44 -18.41
N TYR A 22 -25.03 -1.21 -17.38
CA TYR A 22 -24.87 -0.76 -16.00
C TYR A 22 -23.41 -0.79 -15.53
N LEU A 23 -22.45 -0.91 -16.46
CA LEU A 23 -21.03 -1.03 -16.11
C LEU A 23 -20.54 0.22 -15.38
N THR A 24 -20.92 1.40 -15.85
CA THR A 24 -20.49 2.68 -15.26
C THR A 24 -21.00 2.81 -13.83
N GLU A 25 -22.28 2.55 -13.59
CA GLU A 25 -22.93 2.57 -12.28
C GLU A 25 -22.28 1.55 -11.34
N THR A 26 -22.02 0.34 -11.85
CA THR A 26 -21.30 -0.71 -11.12
C THR A 26 -19.89 -0.25 -10.74
N LEU A 27 -19.20 0.49 -11.61
CA LEU A 27 -17.86 1.02 -11.33
C LEU A 27 -17.89 2.13 -10.28
N TYR A 28 -18.98 2.91 -10.18
CA TYR A 28 -19.15 3.98 -9.19
C TYR A 28 -19.62 3.49 -7.81
N GLU A 29 -20.00 2.22 -7.68
CA GLU A 29 -20.36 1.62 -6.39
C GLU A 29 -19.26 1.85 -5.33
N PRO A 30 -19.60 2.30 -4.11
CA PRO A 30 -18.63 2.64 -3.06
C PRO A 30 -17.69 1.49 -2.65
N LYS A 31 -18.08 0.24 -2.94
CA LYS A 31 -17.24 -0.94 -2.72
C LYS A 31 -16.32 -1.23 -3.90
N VAL A 32 -16.71 -0.89 -5.12
CA VAL A 32 -15.97 -1.21 -6.35
C VAL A 32 -14.84 -0.20 -6.59
N VAL A 33 -15.11 1.11 -6.44
CA VAL A 33 -14.09 2.17 -6.63
C VAL A 33 -12.81 1.91 -5.82
N PRO A 34 -12.87 1.59 -4.51
CA PRO A 34 -11.66 1.29 -3.74
C PRO A 34 -10.94 0.02 -4.21
N MET A 35 -11.67 -0.99 -4.68
CA MET A 35 -11.09 -2.24 -5.18
C MET A 35 -10.31 -2.01 -6.47
N ILE A 36 -10.92 -1.35 -7.45
CA ILE A 36 -10.24 -1.07 -8.74
C ILE A 36 -9.07 -0.11 -8.54
N ARG A 37 -9.19 0.89 -7.66
CA ARG A 37 -8.07 1.81 -7.33
C ARG A 37 -6.92 1.08 -6.64
N GLY A 38 -7.20 0.16 -5.73
CA GLY A 38 -6.18 -0.68 -5.11
C GLY A 38 -5.45 -1.53 -6.15
N LYS A 39 -6.20 -2.21 -7.03
CA LYS A 39 -5.61 -3.03 -8.11
C LYS A 39 -4.83 -2.21 -9.13
N ALA A 40 -5.33 -1.05 -9.52
CA ALA A 40 -4.62 -0.13 -10.41
C ALA A 40 -3.32 0.41 -9.78
N PHE A 41 -3.31 0.59 -8.46
CA PHE A 41 -2.11 1.03 -7.74
C PHE A 41 -0.99 -0.01 -7.81
N GLU A 42 -1.29 -1.31 -7.75
CA GLU A 42 -0.30 -2.39 -7.94
C GLU A 42 0.43 -2.25 -9.29
N PHE A 43 -0.29 -1.94 -10.38
CA PHE A 43 0.31 -1.67 -11.68
C PHE A 43 1.13 -0.37 -11.70
N SER A 44 0.68 0.66 -10.99
CA SER A 44 1.41 1.94 -10.89
C SER A 44 2.77 1.74 -10.20
N VAL A 45 2.80 0.93 -9.13
CA VAL A 45 4.04 0.57 -8.44
C VAL A 45 4.94 -0.29 -9.33
N MET A 46 4.39 -1.28 -10.04
CA MET A 46 5.14 -2.10 -10.99
C MET A 46 5.84 -1.24 -12.04
N MET A 47 5.11 -0.31 -12.67
CA MET A 47 5.68 0.60 -13.69
C MET A 47 6.78 1.48 -13.09
N ALA A 48 6.56 2.08 -11.92
CA ALA A 48 7.58 2.92 -11.27
C ALA A 48 8.86 2.13 -10.95
N LEU A 49 8.74 0.89 -10.47
CA LEU A 49 9.90 0.03 -10.20
C LEU A 49 10.61 -0.41 -11.50
N GLN A 50 9.89 -0.63 -12.60
CA GLN A 50 10.47 -0.95 -13.91
C GLN A 50 11.24 0.21 -14.54
N GLU A 51 10.94 1.44 -14.14
CA GLU A 51 11.67 2.65 -14.53
C GLU A 51 12.93 2.84 -13.67
N ILE A 52 12.86 2.53 -12.37
CA ILE A 52 13.95 2.79 -11.42
C ILE A 52 14.98 1.66 -11.39
N LEU A 53 14.56 0.40 -11.48
CA LEU A 53 15.46 -0.75 -11.37
C LEU A 53 16.05 -1.11 -12.75
N PRO A 54 17.37 -1.32 -12.87
CA PRO A 54 17.99 -1.68 -14.14
C PRO A 54 17.42 -2.99 -14.72
N ARG A 55 16.85 -2.93 -15.92
CA ARG A 55 16.13 -4.05 -16.55
C ARG A 55 17.02 -5.27 -16.82
N ASP A 56 18.32 -5.08 -17.01
CA ASP A 56 19.26 -6.19 -17.22
C ASP A 56 19.56 -6.96 -15.93
N THR A 57 19.38 -6.30 -14.78
CA THR A 57 19.66 -6.87 -13.46
C THR A 57 18.38 -7.33 -12.75
N TRP A 58 17.27 -6.62 -12.97
CA TRP A 58 16.00 -6.85 -12.28
C TRP A 58 14.89 -7.19 -13.25
N GLN A 59 14.06 -8.15 -12.86
CA GLN A 59 12.76 -8.41 -13.46
C GLN A 59 11.68 -8.00 -12.47
N VAL A 60 10.83 -7.05 -12.87
CA VAL A 60 9.70 -6.59 -12.06
C VAL A 60 8.41 -6.98 -12.75
N ASP A 61 7.56 -7.72 -12.04
CA ASP A 61 6.27 -8.16 -12.54
C ASP A 61 5.19 -8.23 -11.46
N LYS A 62 3.95 -8.24 -11.91
CA LYS A 62 2.77 -8.52 -11.10
C LYS A 62 2.39 -9.99 -11.29
N PRO A 63 2.62 -10.88 -10.32
CA PRO A 63 2.30 -12.29 -10.50
C PRO A 63 0.79 -12.47 -10.72
N MET A 64 0.42 -13.28 -11.72
CA MET A 64 -0.96 -13.73 -11.89
C MET A 64 -1.30 -14.68 -10.76
N MET A 65 -2.42 -14.42 -10.09
CA MET A 65 -2.84 -15.15 -8.90
C MET A 65 -3.32 -16.56 -9.30
N ASN A 66 -2.40 -17.52 -9.33
CA ASN A 66 -2.69 -18.94 -9.17
C ASN A 66 -2.08 -19.39 -7.86
N ALA A 67 -2.95 -19.91 -6.99
CA ALA A 67 -2.67 -20.35 -5.64
C ALA A 67 -1.45 -21.29 -5.56
N GLN A 68 -0.27 -20.72 -5.30
CA GLN A 68 0.69 -21.46 -4.48
C GLN A 68 0.11 -21.48 -3.07
N ILE A 69 -0.47 -22.63 -2.73
CA ILE A 69 -1.01 -22.93 -1.42
C ILE A 69 0.08 -22.62 -0.38
N GLY A 70 -0.11 -21.55 0.39
CA GLY A 70 0.75 -21.20 1.53
C GLY A 70 1.63 -19.96 1.37
N PHE A 71 1.73 -19.36 0.19
CA PHE A 71 2.43 -18.08 0.02
C PHE A 71 1.44 -16.91 0.06
N HIS A 72 1.81 -15.84 0.77
CA HIS A 72 1.08 -14.59 0.80
C HIS A 72 0.91 -14.04 -0.62
N ASP A 73 -0.24 -13.44 -0.91
CA ASP A 73 -0.47 -12.72 -2.17
C ASP A 73 0.58 -11.61 -2.28
N ILE A 74 1.56 -11.77 -3.17
CA ILE A 74 2.56 -10.74 -3.47
C ILE A 74 1.94 -9.80 -4.51
N ASP A 75 1.76 -8.53 -4.16
CA ASP A 75 1.19 -7.55 -5.08
C ASP A 75 2.13 -7.27 -6.26
N VAL A 76 3.42 -7.01 -5.96
CA VAL A 76 4.49 -6.82 -6.95
C VAL A 76 5.73 -7.60 -6.56
N ARG A 77 6.36 -8.23 -7.53
CA ARG A 77 7.58 -9.02 -7.37
C ARG A 77 8.74 -8.35 -8.10
N ALA A 78 9.89 -8.22 -7.45
CA ALA A 78 11.15 -7.88 -8.10
C ALA A 78 12.16 -9.02 -7.91
N LEU A 79 12.53 -9.68 -9.00
CA LEU A 79 13.53 -10.73 -9.05
C LEU A 79 14.87 -10.14 -9.48
N HIS A 80 15.90 -10.31 -8.66
CA HIS A 80 17.27 -10.02 -9.05
C HIS A 80 17.80 -11.18 -9.89
N LYS A 81 17.91 -10.97 -11.20
CA LYS A 81 18.26 -12.02 -12.18
C LYS A 81 19.58 -12.74 -11.84
N PRO A 82 20.67 -12.05 -11.44
CA PRO A 82 21.94 -12.72 -11.16
C PRO A 82 21.90 -13.66 -9.94
N THR A 83 21.16 -13.33 -8.89
CA THR A 83 21.17 -14.13 -7.64
C THR A 83 19.92 -14.98 -7.43
N GLY A 84 18.87 -14.77 -8.22
CA GLY A 84 17.58 -15.42 -8.03
C GLY A 84 16.80 -14.92 -6.81
N LYS A 85 17.32 -13.95 -6.04
CA LYS A 85 16.64 -13.40 -4.86
C LYS A 85 15.41 -12.61 -5.28
N VAL A 86 14.32 -12.79 -4.53
CA VAL A 86 13.04 -12.13 -4.76
C VAL A 86 12.77 -11.14 -3.64
N VAL A 87 12.47 -9.89 -4.01
CA VAL A 87 11.92 -8.87 -3.12
C VAL A 87 10.40 -8.84 -3.31
N ARG A 88 9.66 -9.11 -2.23
CA ARG A 88 8.20 -9.16 -2.19
C ARG A 88 7.66 -7.80 -1.75
N VAL A 89 6.82 -7.20 -2.57
CA VAL A 89 6.30 -5.84 -2.34
C VAL A 89 4.80 -5.89 -2.10
N GLU A 90 4.36 -5.31 -0.99
CA GLU A 90 2.95 -5.04 -0.69
C GLU A 90 2.59 -3.61 -1.09
N CYS A 91 1.50 -3.44 -1.84
CA CYS A 91 1.03 -2.15 -2.34
C CYS A 91 -0.16 -1.67 -1.50
N LYS A 92 0.03 -0.60 -0.72
CA LYS A 92 -1.04 -0.03 0.12
C LYS A 92 -1.31 1.42 -0.21
N LEU A 93 -2.58 1.80 -0.25
CA LEU A 93 -2.95 3.21 -0.35
C LEU A 93 -2.92 3.90 1.03
N ALA A 94 -2.66 5.21 1.04
CA ALA A 94 -2.89 6.01 2.23
C ALA A 94 -4.33 5.87 2.75
N LYS A 95 -4.51 6.03 4.06
CA LYS A 95 -5.84 6.15 4.67
C LYS A 95 -6.53 7.38 4.08
N LYS A 96 -7.81 7.27 3.73
CA LYS A 96 -8.65 8.41 3.35
C LYS A 96 -8.61 9.49 4.43
N GLY A 97 -8.40 10.75 4.06
CA GLY A 97 -8.24 11.85 5.01
C GLY A 97 -7.09 11.60 5.99
N GLY A 98 -6.06 10.87 5.55
CA GLY A 98 -4.98 10.37 6.39
C GLY A 98 -3.85 11.36 6.65
N HIS A 99 -3.89 12.54 6.01
CA HIS A 99 -2.95 13.63 6.25
C HIS A 99 -3.31 14.40 7.52
N ARG A 100 -2.31 14.73 8.33
CA ARG A 100 -2.46 15.60 9.50
C ARG A 100 -1.24 16.51 9.63
N LEU A 101 -1.48 17.80 9.85
CA LEU A 101 -0.46 18.75 10.31
C LEU A 101 -0.54 18.85 11.84
N PHE A 102 0.62 18.81 12.50
CA PHE A 102 0.74 19.01 13.94
C PHE A 102 1.19 20.43 14.28
N THR A 103 0.91 20.86 15.50
CA THR A 103 1.19 22.22 15.99
C THR A 103 2.68 22.56 16.04
N ASP A 104 3.55 21.56 16.18
CA ASP A 104 5.01 21.70 16.13
C ASP A 104 5.57 21.76 14.69
N GLY A 105 4.69 21.71 13.70
CA GLY A 105 4.96 21.92 12.27
C GLY A 105 5.27 20.66 11.47
N HIS A 106 5.28 19.46 12.06
CA HIS A 106 5.47 18.23 11.30
C HIS A 106 4.14 17.74 10.70
N SER A 107 4.24 17.07 9.55
CA SER A 107 3.10 16.41 8.91
C SER A 107 3.20 14.90 9.04
N GLU A 108 2.06 14.23 9.13
CA GLU A 108 1.95 12.77 9.10
C GLU A 108 0.99 12.33 7.99
N ILE A 109 1.29 11.19 7.36
CA ILE A 109 0.35 10.46 6.52
C ILE A 109 0.22 9.02 7.01
N ARG A 110 -1.01 8.58 7.27
CA ARG A 110 -1.30 7.19 7.66
C ARG A 110 -1.48 6.31 6.44
N VAL A 111 -0.79 5.17 6.38
CA VAL A 111 -0.90 4.16 5.33
C VAL A 111 -1.87 3.07 5.75
N LYS A 112 -2.82 2.65 4.92
CA LYS A 112 -3.75 1.56 5.28
C LYS A 112 -3.08 0.20 5.06
N CYS A 113 -2.30 -0.28 6.03
CA CYS A 113 -1.57 -1.54 5.97
C CYS A 113 -2.26 -2.64 6.80
N MET A 114 -3.42 -3.10 6.32
CA MET A 114 -4.16 -4.21 6.93
C MET A 114 -4.58 -5.21 5.85
N ARG A 115 -4.84 -6.46 6.27
CA ARG A 115 -5.36 -7.51 5.38
C ARG A 115 -6.71 -7.08 4.82
N SER A 116 -6.97 -7.42 3.56
CA SER A 116 -8.30 -7.21 2.94
C SER A 116 -9.40 -8.03 3.64
N ARG A 117 -9.01 -9.18 4.21
CA ARG A 117 -9.88 -10.07 4.98
C ARG A 117 -9.21 -10.44 6.28
N THR A 118 -9.97 -10.41 7.37
CA THR A 118 -9.52 -10.92 8.67
C THR A 118 -9.37 -12.44 8.60
N LEU A 119 -8.33 -12.98 9.25
CA LEU A 119 -8.15 -14.42 9.39
C LEU A 119 -9.27 -14.99 10.27
N GLY A 120 -10.07 -15.89 9.70
CA GLY A 120 -11.01 -16.71 10.46
C GLY A 120 -10.29 -17.75 11.33
N LEU A 121 -11.01 -18.33 12.30
CA LEU A 121 -10.45 -19.27 13.28
C LEU A 121 -9.66 -20.43 12.63
N ALA A 122 -10.19 -21.01 11.55
CA ALA A 122 -9.52 -22.09 10.83
C ALA A 122 -8.15 -21.66 10.26
N LYS A 123 -8.08 -20.45 9.68
CA LYS A 123 -6.82 -19.91 9.15
C LYS A 123 -5.85 -19.48 10.24
N VAL A 124 -6.34 -18.99 11.38
CA VAL A 124 -5.49 -18.72 12.55
C VAL A 124 -4.81 -20.01 13.02
N LYS A 125 -5.58 -21.09 13.18
CA LYS A 125 -5.05 -22.40 13.60
C LYS A 125 -4.02 -22.96 12.61
N GLU A 126 -4.24 -22.76 11.31
CA GLU A 126 -3.30 -23.19 10.27
C GLU A 126 -1.99 -22.38 10.26
N MET A 127 -2.08 -21.05 10.40
CA MET A 127 -0.94 -20.15 10.18
C MET A 127 -0.11 -19.90 11.43
N ALA A 128 -0.70 -19.99 12.62
CA ALA A 128 0.00 -19.76 13.90
C ALA A 128 1.29 -20.61 14.05
N PRO A 129 1.28 -21.94 13.79
CA PRO A 129 2.50 -22.75 13.83
C PRO A 129 3.53 -22.33 12.77
N LYS A 130 3.09 -21.98 11.56
CA LYS A 130 3.98 -21.56 10.45
C LYS A 130 4.71 -20.26 10.77
N PHE A 131 4.06 -19.36 11.49
CA PHE A 131 4.66 -18.11 11.96
C PHE A 131 5.40 -18.24 13.29
N ASN A 132 5.33 -19.41 13.94
CA ASN A 132 5.81 -19.61 15.31
C ASN A 132 5.21 -18.58 16.29
N ILE A 133 3.90 -18.32 16.18
CA ILE A 133 3.14 -17.39 17.03
C ILE A 133 1.97 -18.14 17.69
N PRO A 134 1.69 -17.94 18.99
CA PRO A 134 0.53 -18.57 19.62
C PRO A 134 -0.79 -18.19 18.92
N GLU A 135 -1.70 -19.17 18.71
CA GLU A 135 -3.00 -18.95 18.06
C GLU A 135 -3.79 -17.79 18.67
N LYS A 136 -3.81 -17.68 20.01
CA LYS A 136 -4.48 -16.59 20.72
C LYS A 136 -3.93 -15.22 20.34
N VAL A 137 -2.61 -15.11 20.15
CA VAL A 137 -1.95 -13.87 19.74
C VAL A 137 -2.33 -13.56 18.30
N LEU A 138 -2.21 -14.53 17.39
CA LEU A 138 -2.58 -14.32 15.98
C LEU A 138 -4.07 -13.97 15.82
N ALA A 139 -4.96 -14.54 16.63
CA ALA A 139 -6.38 -14.20 16.63
C ALA A 139 -6.65 -12.74 17.01
N ILE A 140 -5.91 -12.18 17.97
CA ILE A 140 -6.00 -10.75 18.36
C ILE A 140 -5.56 -9.83 17.22
N HIS A 141 -4.63 -10.30 16.39
CA HIS A 141 -3.98 -9.57 15.30
C HIS A 141 -4.41 -10.09 13.92
N ASN A 142 -5.62 -10.64 13.79
CA ASN A 142 -6.06 -11.43 12.64
C ASN A 142 -6.19 -10.64 11.31
N ASP A 143 -6.13 -9.32 11.35
CA ASP A 143 -6.13 -8.42 10.20
C ASP A 143 -4.79 -7.69 10.01
N GLN A 144 -3.82 -7.95 10.88
CA GLN A 144 -2.47 -7.38 10.78
C GLN A 144 -1.53 -8.33 10.03
N TYR A 145 -0.55 -7.73 9.37
CA TYR A 145 0.55 -8.45 8.74
C TYR A 145 1.72 -8.60 9.71
N LEU A 146 2.55 -9.61 9.46
CA LEU A 146 3.85 -9.79 10.09
C LEU A 146 4.94 -9.22 9.19
N SER A 147 6.10 -8.90 9.77
CA SER A 147 7.23 -8.40 8.98
C SER A 147 7.83 -9.42 8.01
N ALA A 148 7.50 -10.70 8.17
CA ALA A 148 7.92 -11.78 7.29
C ALA A 148 6.97 -12.00 6.10
N ASP A 149 5.77 -11.41 6.11
CA ASP A 149 4.76 -11.62 5.07
C ASP A 149 5.23 -11.08 3.71
N PHE A 150 5.97 -9.97 3.72
CA PHE A 150 6.57 -9.30 2.57
C PHE A 150 7.75 -8.42 3.00
N ASP A 151 8.61 -8.04 2.06
CA ASP A 151 9.90 -7.37 2.36
C ASP A 151 9.78 -5.85 2.37
N LEU A 152 8.89 -5.31 1.51
CA LEU A 152 8.65 -3.88 1.38
C LEU A 152 7.16 -3.54 1.41
N VAL A 153 6.83 -2.35 1.94
CA VAL A 153 5.54 -1.68 1.71
C VAL A 153 5.76 -0.45 0.85
N ILE A 154 4.98 -0.30 -0.21
CA ILE A 154 4.95 0.91 -1.04
C ILE A 154 3.58 1.57 -0.95
N SER A 155 3.57 2.89 -0.79
CA SER A 155 2.34 3.67 -0.67
C SER A 155 2.38 4.98 -1.44
N SER A 156 1.27 5.27 -2.12
CA SER A 156 0.95 6.59 -2.65
C SER A 156 0.23 7.44 -1.61
N ILE A 157 0.58 8.72 -1.54
CA ILE A 157 -0.07 9.68 -0.64
C ILE A 157 -1.41 10.19 -1.15
N GLY A 158 -1.78 9.95 -2.42
CA GLY A 158 -2.96 10.56 -3.04
C GLY A 158 -4.25 10.38 -2.25
N ASN A 159 -4.47 9.19 -1.67
CA ASN A 159 -5.70 8.92 -0.93
C ASN A 159 -5.79 9.70 0.41
N ALA A 160 -4.68 10.24 0.93
CA ALA A 160 -4.65 11.03 2.15
C ALA A 160 -5.47 12.33 2.05
N PHE A 161 -5.71 12.79 0.83
CA PHE A 161 -6.39 14.06 0.51
C PHE A 161 -7.81 13.88 -0.07
N TYR A 162 -8.33 12.65 -0.01
CA TYR A 162 -9.72 12.38 -0.35
C TYR A 162 -10.63 12.65 0.85
N ILE A 163 -11.82 13.18 0.56
CA ILE A 163 -12.91 13.39 1.51
C ILE A 163 -14.12 12.54 1.10
N THR A 164 -15.09 12.41 2.02
CA THR A 164 -16.41 11.88 1.67
C THR A 164 -17.30 13.08 1.40
N ASP A 165 -17.91 13.13 0.22
CA ASP A 165 -18.99 14.08 -0.01
C ASP A 165 -20.21 13.67 0.81
N GLU A 166 -20.75 14.58 1.62
CA GLU A 166 -21.82 14.27 2.58
C GLU A 166 -23.17 14.02 1.90
N LYS A 167 -23.37 14.53 0.67
CA LYS A 167 -24.64 14.42 -0.06
C LYS A 167 -24.74 13.11 -0.84
N THR A 168 -23.65 12.74 -1.50
CA THR A 168 -23.58 11.58 -2.39
C THR A 168 -22.96 10.36 -1.71
N GLY A 169 -22.20 10.55 -0.63
CA GLY A 169 -21.40 9.51 -0.01
C GLY A 169 -20.15 9.13 -0.81
N TYR A 170 -19.89 9.78 -1.95
CA TYR A 170 -18.78 9.46 -2.83
C TYR A 170 -17.45 9.97 -2.29
N PHE A 171 -16.37 9.34 -2.78
CA PHE A 171 -15.01 9.72 -2.40
C PHE A 171 -14.46 10.68 -3.44
N GLU A 172 -14.23 11.92 -3.01
CA GLU A 172 -13.82 12.99 -3.89
C GLU A 172 -12.45 13.55 -3.50
N TRP A 173 -11.74 14.05 -4.50
CA TRP A 173 -10.49 14.77 -4.27
C TRP A 173 -10.82 16.14 -3.65
N GLY A 174 -10.35 16.36 -2.42
CA GLY A 174 -10.66 17.58 -1.69
C GLY A 174 -9.65 17.82 -0.55
N PRO A 175 -8.37 18.13 -0.88
CA PRO A 175 -7.39 18.46 0.14
C PRO A 175 -7.85 19.65 0.98
N SER A 176 -7.59 19.60 2.30
CA SER A 176 -7.71 20.79 3.14
C SER A 176 -6.66 21.84 2.77
N GLN A 177 -6.80 23.08 3.24
CA GLN A 177 -5.78 24.12 3.03
C GLN A 177 -4.39 23.69 3.52
N GLU A 178 -4.33 22.97 4.64
CA GLU A 178 -3.08 22.39 5.16
C GLU A 178 -2.52 21.33 4.22
N GLY A 179 -3.38 20.48 3.64
CA GLY A 179 -2.99 19.48 2.66
C GLY A 179 -2.46 20.10 1.37
N GLU A 180 -3.11 21.15 0.85
CA GLU A 180 -2.61 21.92 -0.30
C GLU A 180 -1.24 22.53 -0.01
N ASN A 181 -1.07 23.14 1.16
CA ASN A 181 0.20 23.72 1.58
C ASN A 181 1.31 22.65 1.70
N PHE A 182 0.97 21.49 2.24
CA PHE A 182 1.89 20.35 2.30
C PHE A 182 2.31 19.88 0.90
N LEU A 183 1.37 19.71 -0.04
CA LEU A 183 1.68 19.29 -1.41
C LEU A 183 2.64 20.26 -2.11
N ARG A 184 2.45 21.57 -1.93
CA ARG A 184 3.40 22.58 -2.45
C ARG A 184 4.79 22.42 -1.85
N LYS A 185 4.87 22.22 -0.53
CA LYS A 185 6.15 22.06 0.20
C LYS A 185 6.96 20.84 -0.27
N ILE A 186 6.30 19.79 -0.74
CA ILE A 186 6.96 18.58 -1.25
C ILE A 186 7.17 18.59 -2.77
N GLY A 187 6.82 19.68 -3.46
CA GLY A 187 7.19 19.90 -4.86
C GLY A 187 6.04 20.01 -5.86
N ALA A 188 4.77 20.05 -5.43
CA ALA A 188 3.66 20.23 -6.36
C ALA A 188 3.62 21.67 -6.92
N SER A 189 3.70 21.81 -8.25
CA SER A 189 3.82 23.09 -8.96
C SER A 189 2.57 23.97 -8.84
N ASN A 190 1.40 23.42 -9.16
CA ASN A 190 0.14 24.15 -9.19
C ASN A 190 -1.05 23.29 -8.75
N LYS A 191 -2.17 23.95 -8.43
CA LYS A 191 -3.35 23.31 -7.83
C LYS A 191 -4.01 22.27 -8.75
N ASN A 192 -3.97 22.49 -10.07
CA ASN A 192 -4.58 21.59 -11.04
C ASN A 192 -3.83 20.24 -11.10
N GLU A 193 -2.54 20.23 -10.79
CA GLU A 193 -1.70 19.04 -10.79
C GLU A 193 -1.66 18.31 -9.44
N PHE A 194 -2.22 18.87 -8.37
CA PHE A 194 -2.08 18.31 -7.01
C PHE A 194 -2.53 16.86 -6.91
N LYS A 195 -3.63 16.52 -7.59
CA LYS A 195 -4.16 15.16 -7.60
C LYS A 195 -3.14 14.20 -8.21
N ASP A 196 -2.72 14.46 -9.44
CA ASP A 196 -1.81 13.58 -10.18
C ASP A 196 -0.42 13.54 -9.55
N PHE A 197 0.05 14.66 -9.01
CA PHE A 197 1.29 14.74 -8.24
C PHE A 197 1.20 13.84 -7.00
N ALA A 198 0.13 13.96 -6.19
CA ALA A 198 -0.02 13.16 -4.98
C ALA A 198 -0.16 11.66 -5.27
N PHE A 199 -0.79 11.29 -6.40
CA PHE A 199 -0.87 9.89 -6.82
C PHE A 199 0.47 9.31 -7.27
N ARG A 200 1.29 10.10 -7.97
CA ARG A 200 2.64 9.71 -8.42
C ARG A 200 3.71 9.81 -7.33
N THR A 201 3.42 10.51 -6.24
CA THR A 201 4.34 10.58 -5.10
C THR A 201 4.24 9.31 -4.28
N LEU A 202 5.27 8.46 -4.39
CA LEU A 202 5.34 7.14 -3.75
C LEU A 202 6.45 7.10 -2.69
N TYR A 203 6.14 6.46 -1.56
CA TYR A 203 7.08 6.19 -0.48
C TYR A 203 7.20 4.69 -0.23
N VAL A 204 8.40 4.26 0.19
CA VAL A 204 8.78 2.86 0.41
C VAL A 204 9.35 2.71 1.81
N ALA A 205 9.04 1.61 2.50
CA ALA A 205 9.67 1.24 3.76
C ALA A 205 9.96 -0.27 3.82
N LYS A 206 11.04 -0.65 4.51
CA LYS A 206 11.26 -2.06 4.89
C LYS A 206 10.18 -2.48 5.87
N THR A 207 9.61 -3.65 5.66
CA THR A 207 8.56 -4.16 6.54
C THR A 207 9.07 -4.37 7.98
N SER A 208 10.34 -4.72 8.15
CA SER A 208 11.02 -4.83 9.45
C SER A 208 10.95 -3.54 10.27
N ASP A 209 11.00 -2.40 9.60
CA ASP A 209 11.08 -1.08 10.23
C ASP A 209 9.68 -0.62 10.66
N LEU A 210 8.63 -1.10 9.99
CA LEU A 210 7.24 -0.80 10.32
C LEU A 210 6.68 -1.63 11.48
N LYS A 211 7.39 -2.67 11.92
CA LYS A 211 6.97 -3.54 13.01
C LYS A 211 6.78 -2.76 14.31
N ILE A 212 5.68 -3.02 15.03
CA ILE A 212 5.48 -2.49 16.38
C ILE A 212 6.67 -2.86 17.26
N GLY A 213 7.30 -1.83 17.83
CA GLY A 213 8.55 -1.91 18.62
C GLY A 213 9.76 -1.28 17.94
N ASN A 214 9.74 -1.13 16.61
CA ASN A 214 10.86 -0.58 15.84
C ASN A 214 10.62 0.87 15.36
N ASN A 215 9.37 1.33 15.36
CA ASN A 215 8.96 2.64 14.82
C ASN A 215 8.34 3.59 15.85
N GLY A 216 8.46 3.29 17.14
CA GLY A 216 7.85 4.08 18.22
C GLY A 216 6.32 3.96 18.33
N VAL A 217 5.67 3.15 17.48
CA VAL A 217 4.21 2.92 17.53
C VAL A 217 3.88 1.85 18.57
N ILE A 218 2.84 2.12 19.38
CA ILE A 218 2.30 1.18 20.35
C ILE A 218 1.11 0.43 19.74
N CYS A 219 1.00 -0.87 20.04
CA CYS A 219 -0.12 -1.68 19.61
C CYS A 219 -1.47 -1.18 20.15
N THR A 220 -2.44 -0.99 19.26
CA THR A 220 -3.79 -0.52 19.62
C THR A 220 -4.76 -1.65 19.98
N ARG A 221 -4.40 -2.93 19.77
CA ARG A 221 -5.30 -4.07 20.03
C ARG A 221 -5.61 -4.24 21.51
N ALA A 222 -6.86 -4.04 21.92
CA ALA A 222 -7.27 -4.06 23.33
C ALA A 222 -6.76 -5.29 24.10
N GLN A 223 -6.84 -6.47 23.48
CA GLN A 223 -6.45 -7.75 24.11
C GLN A 223 -4.95 -8.09 24.01
N CYS A 224 -4.16 -7.31 23.26
CA CYS A 224 -2.71 -7.55 23.15
C CYS A 224 -1.99 -7.08 24.42
N ARG A 225 -1.31 -8.00 25.11
CA ARG A 225 -0.54 -7.69 26.32
C ARG A 225 0.84 -7.10 26.01
N ASN A 226 1.48 -7.53 24.93
CA ASN A 226 2.79 -7.03 24.52
C ASN A 226 2.66 -5.79 23.61
N LYS A 227 2.23 -4.68 24.21
CA LYS A 227 1.89 -3.46 23.47
C LYS A 227 3.06 -2.81 22.74
N LYS A 228 4.29 -2.97 23.24
CA LYS A 228 5.48 -2.29 22.72
C LYS A 228 6.29 -3.14 21.74
N ASN A 229 6.05 -4.44 21.63
CA ASN A 229 6.82 -5.31 20.73
C ASN A 229 6.02 -6.55 20.31
N CYS A 230 4.77 -6.37 19.87
CA CYS A 230 3.93 -7.50 19.47
C CYS A 230 4.36 -8.16 18.15
N GLY A 231 5.30 -7.58 17.42
CA GLY A 231 5.84 -8.17 16.19
C GLY A 231 4.98 -8.00 14.93
N PHE A 232 3.82 -7.37 15.05
CA PHE A 232 2.92 -7.09 13.93
C PHE A 232 3.16 -5.69 13.37
N ILE A 233 2.84 -5.51 12.09
CA ILE A 233 2.75 -4.19 11.46
C ILE A 233 1.45 -3.52 11.94
N PRO A 234 1.47 -2.23 12.36
CA PRO A 234 0.24 -1.51 12.65
C PRO A 234 -0.71 -1.50 11.46
N ASN A 235 -2.04 -1.53 11.67
CA ASN A 235 -3.01 -1.31 10.59
C ASN A 235 -2.83 0.03 9.87
N TYR A 236 -2.25 0.99 10.58
CA TYR A 236 -1.98 2.34 10.09
C TYR A 236 -0.54 2.78 10.40
N PRO A 237 0.48 2.23 9.71
CA PRO A 237 1.83 2.75 9.80
C PRO A 237 1.84 4.22 9.35
N ILE A 238 2.74 5.00 9.92
CA ILE A 238 2.77 6.46 9.72
C ILE A 238 4.02 6.81 8.91
N ILE A 239 3.85 7.63 7.88
CA ILE A 239 4.94 8.35 7.23
C ILE A 239 5.06 9.69 7.93
N ASN A 240 6.15 9.88 8.70
CA ASN A 240 6.42 11.15 9.36
C ASN A 240 7.25 12.04 8.45
N PHE A 241 6.84 13.28 8.27
CA PHE A 241 7.58 14.25 7.48
C PHE A 241 8.30 15.24 8.39
N ASP A 242 9.61 15.34 8.22
CA ASP A 242 10.41 16.30 8.98
C ASP A 242 9.96 17.75 8.68
N LYS A 243 9.74 18.54 9.73
CA LYS A 243 9.18 19.89 9.60
C LYS A 243 10.07 20.89 8.85
N LYS A 244 11.38 20.63 8.78
CA LYS A 244 12.33 21.53 8.09
C LYS A 244 12.50 21.16 6.64
N THR A 245 12.65 19.87 6.36
CA THR A 245 12.98 19.35 5.02
C THR A 245 11.77 18.86 4.24
N ASN A 246 10.63 18.62 4.90
CA ASN A 246 9.45 17.95 4.38
C ASN A 246 9.74 16.58 3.74
N LYS A 247 10.86 15.96 4.13
CA LYS A 247 11.24 14.61 3.68
C LYS A 247 10.65 13.57 4.63
N PRO A 248 10.28 12.38 4.11
CA PRO A 248 9.85 11.28 4.95
C PRO A 248 10.99 10.87 5.90
N THR A 249 10.60 10.39 7.08
CA THR A 249 11.49 9.93 8.14
C THR A 249 11.07 8.52 8.57
N ASN A 250 11.47 8.06 9.76
CA ASN A 250 10.97 6.84 10.42
C ASN A 250 10.92 5.57 9.55
N GLY A 251 11.94 5.37 8.70
CA GLY A 251 12.09 4.20 7.83
C GLY A 251 11.46 4.34 6.44
N TRP A 252 10.73 5.42 6.17
CA TRP A 252 10.17 5.71 4.85
C TRP A 252 11.13 6.54 4.00
N ILE A 253 11.25 6.18 2.73
CA ILE A 253 12.03 6.90 1.72
C ILE A 253 11.21 7.13 0.45
N SER A 254 11.58 8.15 -0.34
CA SER A 254 11.02 8.31 -1.70
C SER A 254 11.34 7.09 -2.56
N ILE A 255 10.40 6.66 -3.40
CA ILE A 255 10.60 5.53 -4.32
C ILE A 255 11.81 5.73 -5.22
N GLU A 256 12.13 6.97 -5.61
CA GLU A 256 13.28 7.31 -6.44
C GLU A 256 14.62 6.90 -5.80
N LYS A 257 14.64 6.74 -4.47
CA LYS A 257 15.82 6.33 -3.70
C LYS A 257 15.84 4.84 -3.38
N THR A 258 14.93 4.07 -3.97
CA THR A 258 14.75 2.66 -3.61
C THR A 258 15.84 1.75 -4.18
N LEU A 259 16.62 2.16 -5.18
CA LEU A 259 17.65 1.28 -5.76
C LEU A 259 18.63 0.74 -4.69
N GLY A 260 19.18 1.60 -3.83
CA GLY A 260 20.06 1.17 -2.74
C GLY A 260 19.35 0.26 -1.73
N LEU A 261 18.04 0.46 -1.53
CA LEU A 261 17.23 -0.39 -0.67
C LEU A 261 17.14 -1.82 -1.22
N PHE A 262 16.93 -1.96 -2.53
CA PHE A 262 16.88 -3.26 -3.20
C PHE A 262 18.25 -3.94 -3.22
N GLU A 263 19.34 -3.20 -3.43
CA GLU A 263 20.71 -3.73 -3.35
C GLU A 263 21.05 -4.29 -1.97
N ASP A 264 20.58 -3.66 -0.89
CA ASP A 264 20.77 -4.16 0.48
C ASP A 264 20.12 -5.55 0.69
N PHE A 265 18.97 -5.82 0.07
CA PHE A 265 18.33 -7.15 0.12
C PHE A 265 19.12 -8.21 -0.64
N ILE A 266 19.99 -7.82 -1.56
CA ILE A 266 20.82 -8.76 -2.30
C ILE A 266 22.10 -9.09 -1.53
N LYS A 267 22.69 -8.11 -0.84
CA LYS A 267 23.92 -8.26 -0.06
C LYS A 267 23.75 -9.10 1.21
N ASN A 268 22.58 -9.04 1.84
CA ASN A 268 22.20 -9.85 2.99
C ASN A 268 21.51 -11.14 2.54
#